data_AF-A0A7C4U8L9-F1
#
_entry.id   AF-A0A7C4U8L9-F1
#
_cell.length_a   1.000
_cell.length_b   1.000
_cell.length_c   1.000
_cell.angle_alpha   90.00
_cell.angle_beta   90.00
_cell.angle_gamma   90.00
#
_symmetry.space_group_name_H-M   'P 1'
#
loop_
_entity.id
_entity.type
_entity.pdbx_description
1 polymer ?
#
loop_
_entity_poly.entity_id
_entity_poly.type
_entity_poly.pdbx_seq_one_letter_code
_entity_poly.pdbx_strand_id
1 'polypeptide(L)'
;MIFILISSFAYDLFKEGDYYRAISEYKRELFLGIDSVNSIRMIGECYRKLGEYDSALYWYSRLNFIEPSYEKDYEYLLAITLNIEDLKIISDDEKLIEIISEYERRSKTLYLSYLFPGSSQIIYGHFKEGFFSFFWNALSISYFIFNIKEKDYFGALFTFPLFLRFYEGNIKMAKEMERKRAYQKFKSKIDEYFNN
;
A
#
# COMPACT_ATOMS: atom_id res chain seq x y z
N MET A 1 5.16 32.99 -29.89
CA MET A 1 5.13 31.84 -30.82
C MET A 1 6.10 30.73 -30.39
N ILE A 2 7.39 31.03 -30.14
CA ILE A 2 8.38 30.03 -29.69
C ILE A 2 7.99 29.38 -28.34
N PHE A 3 7.57 30.17 -27.35
CA PHE A 3 7.15 29.63 -26.05
C PHE A 3 5.93 28.68 -26.12
N ILE A 4 4.98 28.96 -27.02
CA ILE A 4 3.79 28.11 -27.23
C ILE A 4 4.18 26.76 -27.85
N LEU A 5 5.17 26.76 -28.76
CA LEU A 5 5.68 25.54 -29.40
C LEU A 5 6.45 24.62 -28.44
N ILE A 6 7.17 25.22 -27.47
CA ILE A 6 7.90 24.45 -26.45
C ILE A 6 6.89 23.74 -25.53
N SER A 7 5.90 24.49 -25.01
CA SER A 7 4.86 23.93 -24.14
C SER A 7 3.98 22.88 -24.82
N SER A 8 3.73 22.99 -26.12
CA SER A 8 3.03 21.93 -26.85
C SER A 8 3.87 20.66 -26.98
N PHE A 9 5.17 20.79 -27.23
CA PHE A 9 6.04 19.62 -27.43
C PHE A 9 6.20 18.76 -26.18
N ALA A 10 6.42 19.37 -25.00
CA ALA A 10 6.51 18.61 -23.75
C ALA A 10 5.18 17.88 -23.43
N TYR A 11 4.05 18.53 -23.73
CA TYR A 11 2.73 17.94 -23.56
C TYR A 11 2.48 16.78 -24.53
N ASP A 12 2.89 16.89 -25.79
CA ASP A 12 2.76 15.82 -26.78
C ASP A 12 3.53 14.57 -26.33
N LEU A 13 4.78 14.74 -25.88
CA LEU A 13 5.59 13.65 -25.30
C LEU A 13 4.91 13.00 -24.11
N PHE A 14 4.31 13.80 -23.22
CA PHE A 14 3.53 13.28 -22.08
C PHE A 14 2.34 12.43 -22.55
N LYS A 15 1.62 12.89 -23.58
CA LYS A 15 0.45 12.20 -24.13
C LYS A 15 0.83 10.90 -24.84
N GLU A 16 2.01 10.86 -25.46
CA GLU A 16 2.59 9.65 -26.05
C GLU A 16 3.11 8.65 -25.01
N GLY A 17 3.24 9.08 -23.74
CA GLY A 17 3.78 8.25 -22.66
C GLY A 17 5.31 8.24 -22.59
N ASP A 18 6.00 9.07 -23.37
CA ASP A 18 7.45 9.27 -23.27
C ASP A 18 7.79 10.20 -22.09
N TYR A 19 7.50 9.69 -20.88
CA TYR A 19 7.58 10.47 -19.65
C TYR A 19 8.99 10.97 -19.34
N TYR A 20 10.04 10.21 -19.67
CA TYR A 20 11.41 10.64 -19.45
C TYR A 20 11.80 11.85 -20.31
N ARG A 21 11.39 11.87 -21.59
CA ARG A 21 11.61 13.05 -22.44
C ARG A 21 10.70 14.20 -22.05
N ALA A 22 9.43 13.94 -21.72
CA ALA A 22 8.51 14.95 -21.22
C ALA A 22 9.08 15.67 -19.98
N ILE A 23 9.61 14.92 -18.99
CA ILE A 23 10.29 15.48 -17.81
C ILE A 23 11.44 16.41 -18.23
N SER A 24 12.24 15.99 -19.21
CA SER A 24 13.39 16.77 -19.67
C SER A 24 12.96 18.11 -20.29
N GLU A 25 11.91 18.10 -21.10
CA GLU A 25 11.37 19.32 -21.70
C GLU A 25 10.64 20.21 -20.68
N TYR A 26 9.84 19.64 -19.76
CA TYR A 26 9.25 20.43 -18.68
C TYR A 26 10.29 21.05 -17.73
N LYS A 27 11.41 20.36 -17.48
CA LYS A 27 12.53 20.97 -16.73
C LYS A 27 13.18 22.13 -17.49
N ARG A 28 13.23 22.08 -18.82
CA ARG A 28 13.67 23.21 -19.65
C ARG A 28 12.67 24.35 -19.61
N GLU A 29 11.37 24.07 -19.69
CA GLU A 29 10.33 25.09 -19.54
C GLU A 29 10.41 25.82 -18.20
N LEU A 30 10.60 25.05 -17.12
CA LEU A 30 10.82 25.57 -15.78
C LEU A 30 12.08 26.45 -15.70
N PHE A 31 13.20 26.02 -16.30
CA PHE A 31 14.44 26.80 -16.35
C PHE A 31 14.28 28.11 -17.11
N LEU A 32 13.51 28.11 -18.19
CA LEU A 32 13.22 29.29 -19.01
C LEU A 32 12.13 30.19 -18.42
N GLY A 33 11.46 29.76 -17.33
CA GLY A 33 10.40 30.52 -16.67
C GLY A 33 9.12 30.66 -17.48
N ILE A 34 8.83 29.69 -18.37
CA ILE A 34 7.69 29.77 -19.31
C ILE A 34 6.37 29.61 -18.55
N ASP A 35 6.23 28.52 -17.80
CA ASP A 35 5.11 28.24 -16.91
C ASP A 35 5.59 27.33 -15.79
N SER A 36 6.09 27.95 -14.72
CA SER A 36 6.75 27.24 -13.63
C SER A 36 5.79 26.29 -12.89
N VAL A 37 4.55 26.71 -12.66
CA VAL A 37 3.55 25.92 -11.91
C VAL A 37 3.15 24.69 -12.73
N ASN A 38 2.77 24.88 -14.00
CA ASN A 38 2.39 23.77 -14.85
C ASN A 38 3.56 22.81 -15.11
N SER A 39 4.78 23.33 -15.31
CA SER A 39 5.98 22.51 -15.50
C SER A 39 6.26 21.63 -14.28
N ILE A 40 6.23 22.20 -13.07
CA ILE A 40 6.42 21.46 -11.81
C ILE A 40 5.37 20.36 -11.68
N ARG A 41 4.09 20.71 -11.90
CA ARG A 41 2.97 19.76 -11.86
C ARG A 41 3.17 18.61 -12.84
N MET A 42 3.52 18.91 -14.09
CA MET A 42 3.69 17.90 -15.12
C MET A 42 4.93 17.02 -14.90
N ILE A 43 6.01 17.55 -14.32
CA ILE A 43 7.15 16.73 -13.90
C ILE A 43 6.71 15.73 -12.82
N GLY A 44 5.98 16.19 -11.80
CA GLY A 44 5.44 15.32 -10.75
C GLY A 44 4.52 14.23 -11.30
N GLU A 45 3.62 14.60 -12.22
CA GLU A 45 2.71 13.67 -12.89
C GLU A 45 3.46 12.62 -13.74
N CYS A 46 4.52 13.01 -14.45
CA CYS A 46 5.36 12.07 -15.18
C CYS A 46 6.01 11.03 -14.26
N TYR A 47 6.62 11.47 -13.15
CA TYR A 47 7.20 10.56 -12.16
C TYR A 47 6.14 9.63 -11.55
N ARG A 48 4.94 10.16 -11.27
CA ARG A 48 3.81 9.36 -10.78
C ARG A 48 3.38 8.29 -11.78
N LYS A 49 3.34 8.62 -13.08
CA LYS A 49 3.01 7.67 -14.16
C LYS A 49 4.09 6.60 -14.36
N LEU A 50 5.35 6.94 -14.09
CA LEU A 50 6.47 6.01 -14.08
C LEU A 50 6.50 5.11 -12.82
N GLY A 51 5.70 5.42 -11.79
CA GLY A 51 5.74 4.73 -10.50
C GLY A 51 6.92 5.14 -9.61
N GLU A 52 7.65 6.19 -10.00
CA GLU A 52 8.75 6.79 -9.22
C GLU A 52 8.18 7.75 -8.17
N TYR A 53 7.52 7.18 -7.16
CA TYR A 53 6.70 7.94 -6.21
C TYR A 53 7.48 8.93 -5.34
N ASP A 54 8.72 8.62 -4.95
CA ASP A 54 9.55 9.53 -4.14
C ASP A 54 9.86 10.82 -4.92
N SER A 55 10.22 10.68 -6.20
CA SER A 55 10.40 11.81 -7.11
C SER A 55 9.10 12.58 -7.29
N ALA A 56 7.97 11.88 -7.48
CA ALA A 56 6.68 12.53 -7.61
C ALA A 56 6.34 13.36 -6.35
N LEU A 57 6.48 12.79 -5.16
CA LEU A 57 6.24 13.46 -3.88
C LEU A 57 7.10 14.71 -3.71
N TYR A 58 8.38 14.64 -4.10
CA TYR A 58 9.25 15.82 -4.10
C TYR A 58 8.69 16.96 -4.99
N TRP A 59 8.22 16.66 -6.20
CA TRP A 59 7.68 17.70 -7.08
C TRP A 59 6.30 18.20 -6.64
N TYR A 60 5.43 17.34 -6.11
CA TYR A 60 4.13 17.74 -5.57
C TYR A 60 4.25 18.55 -4.27
N SER A 61 5.18 18.21 -3.37
CA SER A 61 5.44 19.02 -2.17
C SER A 61 5.93 20.43 -2.56
N ARG A 62 6.81 20.54 -3.55
CA ARG A 62 7.24 21.82 -4.11
C ARG A 62 6.10 22.58 -4.78
N LEU A 63 5.23 21.88 -5.51
CA LEU A 63 4.04 22.47 -6.12
C LEU A 63 3.13 23.07 -5.05
N ASN A 64 2.79 22.29 -4.02
CA ASN A 64 1.94 22.70 -2.92
C ASN A 64 2.52 23.91 -2.17
N PHE A 65 3.84 23.96 -1.98
CA PHE A 65 4.50 25.11 -1.34
C PHE A 65 4.35 26.41 -2.15
N ILE A 66 4.35 26.33 -3.48
CA ILE A 66 4.24 27.49 -4.37
C ILE A 66 2.78 27.88 -4.58
N GLU A 67 1.92 26.89 -4.80
CA GLU A 67 0.52 27.05 -5.12
C GLU A 67 -0.31 26.09 -4.24
N PRO A 68 -0.74 26.55 -3.05
CA PRO A 68 -1.49 25.73 -2.10
C PRO A 68 -2.81 25.16 -2.63
N SER A 69 -3.33 25.66 -3.76
CA SER A 69 -4.51 25.06 -4.41
C SER A 69 -4.29 23.59 -4.83
N TYR A 70 -3.04 23.13 -4.90
CA TYR A 70 -2.66 21.75 -5.22
C TYR A 70 -2.49 20.86 -3.97
N GLU A 71 -2.85 21.33 -2.78
CA GLU A 71 -2.76 20.57 -1.53
C GLU A 71 -3.43 19.21 -1.63
N LYS A 72 -4.65 19.15 -2.20
CA LYS A 72 -5.37 17.89 -2.41
C LYS A 72 -4.63 16.87 -3.28
N ASP A 73 -3.92 17.32 -4.31
CA ASP A 73 -3.13 16.41 -5.16
C ASP A 73 -1.93 15.84 -4.39
N TYR A 74 -1.32 16.66 -3.54
CA TYR A 74 -0.21 16.24 -2.69
C TYR A 74 -0.67 15.27 -1.58
N GLU A 75 -1.78 15.58 -0.91
CA GLU A 75 -2.43 14.70 0.07
C GLU A 75 -2.82 13.36 -0.55
N TYR A 76 -3.43 13.38 -1.74
CA TYR A 76 -3.77 12.16 -2.48
C TYR A 76 -2.53 11.30 -2.72
N LEU A 77 -1.42 11.92 -3.17
CA LEU A 77 -0.19 11.20 -3.43
C LEU A 77 0.41 10.60 -2.14
N LEU A 78 0.42 11.34 -1.04
CA LEU A 78 0.85 10.84 0.27
C LEU A 78 0.00 9.65 0.73
N ALA A 79 -1.32 9.73 0.54
CA ALA A 79 -2.25 8.65 0.89
C ALA A 79 -1.95 7.37 0.10
N ILE A 80 -1.88 7.44 -1.23
CA ILE A 80 -1.68 6.24 -2.07
C ILE A 80 -0.28 5.63 -1.95
N THR A 81 0.71 6.44 -1.54
CA THR A 81 2.09 6.01 -1.27
C THR A 81 2.31 5.55 0.17
N LEU A 82 1.27 5.62 1.01
CA LEU A 82 1.29 5.23 2.43
C LEU A 82 2.26 6.07 3.29
N ASN A 83 2.51 7.32 2.90
CA ASN A 83 3.19 8.31 3.73
C ASN A 83 2.19 8.94 4.73
N ILE A 84 1.68 8.07 5.62
CA ILE A 84 0.56 8.39 6.52
C ILE A 84 0.93 9.43 7.58
N GLU A 85 2.17 9.41 8.05
CA GLU A 85 2.64 10.38 9.06
C GLU A 85 2.66 11.80 8.49
N ASP A 86 3.25 11.98 7.31
CA ASP A 86 3.26 13.26 6.60
C ASP A 86 1.84 13.72 6.27
N LEU A 87 0.97 12.81 5.82
CA LEU A 87 -0.42 13.12 5.52
C LEU A 87 -1.17 13.66 6.75
N LYS A 88 -0.96 13.05 7.92
CA LYS A 88 -1.56 13.51 9.19
C LYS A 88 -1.02 14.86 9.68
N ILE A 89 0.19 15.23 9.27
CA ILE A 89 0.79 16.53 9.64
C ILE A 89 0.19 17.66 8.80
N ILE A 90 -0.14 17.39 7.54
CA ILE A 90 -0.65 18.42 6.62
C ILE A 90 -2.18 18.50 6.59
N SER A 91 -2.90 17.39 6.78
CA SER A 91 -4.35 17.34 6.67
C SER A 91 -5.01 17.39 8.04
N ASP A 92 -5.88 18.39 8.23
CA ASP A 92 -6.80 18.49 9.38
C ASP A 92 -8.22 17.98 9.07
N ASP A 93 -8.48 17.44 7.87
CA ASP A 93 -9.81 16.93 7.50
C ASP A 93 -10.19 15.68 8.29
N GLU A 94 -11.24 15.80 9.12
CA GLU A 94 -11.71 14.72 9.99
C GLU A 94 -12.08 13.44 9.23
N LYS A 95 -12.68 13.56 8.04
CA LYS A 95 -13.10 12.40 7.23
C LYS A 95 -11.88 11.69 6.66
N LEU A 96 -10.86 12.42 6.20
CA LEU A 96 -9.62 11.82 5.73
C LEU A 96 -8.86 11.12 6.87
N ILE A 97 -8.77 11.76 8.03
CA ILE A 97 -8.18 11.19 9.25
C ILE A 97 -8.93 9.93 9.70
N GLU A 98 -10.27 9.90 9.58
CA GLU A 98 -11.07 8.70 9.88
C GLU A 98 -10.70 7.53 8.95
N ILE A 99 -10.59 7.78 7.64
CA ILE A 99 -10.21 6.76 6.64
C ILE A 99 -8.83 6.18 6.97
N ILE A 100 -7.87 7.04 7.30
CA ILE A 100 -6.51 6.65 7.69
C ILE A 100 -6.54 5.82 8.99
N SER A 101 -7.27 6.28 10.00
CA SER A 101 -7.38 5.61 11.29
C SER A 101 -8.05 4.24 11.16
N GLU A 102 -8.98 4.08 10.23
CA GLU A 102 -9.58 2.78 9.91
C GLU A 102 -8.56 1.83 9.27
N TYR A 103 -7.71 2.33 8.38
CA TYR A 103 -6.66 1.53 7.73
C TYR A 103 -5.61 1.02 8.73
N GLU A 104 -5.19 1.86 9.68
CA GLU A 104 -4.22 1.49 10.72
C GLU A 104 -4.82 0.52 11.75
N ARG A 105 -6.15 0.48 11.89
CA ARG A 105 -6.82 -0.35 12.87
C ARG A 105 -6.61 -1.84 12.57
N ARG A 106 -6.06 -2.56 13.55
CA ARG A 106 -5.85 -4.00 13.47
C ARG A 106 -7.19 -4.76 13.39
N SER A 107 -7.30 -5.63 12.39
CA SER A 107 -8.51 -6.40 12.13
C SER A 107 -8.83 -7.44 13.22
N LYS A 108 -10.11 -7.53 13.60
CA LYS A 108 -10.64 -8.56 14.51
C LYS A 108 -10.44 -9.98 13.95
N THR A 109 -10.47 -10.13 12.63
CA THR A 109 -10.29 -11.40 11.93
C THR A 109 -8.92 -12.02 12.20
N LEU A 110 -7.89 -11.18 12.36
CA LEU A 110 -6.55 -11.66 12.70
C LEU A 110 -6.48 -12.33 14.08
N TYR A 111 -7.28 -11.85 15.05
CA TYR A 111 -7.36 -12.47 16.37
C TYR A 111 -7.92 -13.89 16.31
N LEU A 112 -8.92 -14.10 15.45
CA LEU A 112 -9.50 -15.42 15.23
C LEU A 112 -8.47 -16.39 14.64
N SER A 113 -7.57 -15.93 13.78
CA SER A 113 -6.51 -16.75 13.19
C SER A 113 -5.43 -17.20 14.18
N TYR A 114 -5.24 -16.49 15.30
CA TYR A 114 -4.37 -16.98 16.38
C TYR A 114 -5.02 -18.16 17.13
N LEU A 115 -6.35 -18.15 17.29
CA LEU A 115 -7.07 -19.20 18.03
C LEU A 115 -7.38 -20.40 17.13
N PHE A 116 -7.78 -20.14 15.89
CA PHE A 116 -8.24 -21.12 14.93
C PHE A 116 -7.49 -20.90 13.61
N PRO A 117 -6.34 -21.58 13.42
CA PRO A 117 -5.61 -21.54 12.16
C PRO A 117 -6.53 -21.87 10.99
N GLY A 118 -6.49 -21.06 9.92
CA GLY A 118 -7.36 -21.22 8.76
C GLY A 118 -8.64 -20.36 8.77
N SER A 119 -8.97 -19.71 9.89
CA SER A 119 -10.20 -18.91 10.00
C SER A 119 -10.18 -17.67 9.11
N SER A 120 -9.06 -16.94 8.97
CA SER A 120 -8.95 -15.84 8.00
C SER A 120 -9.22 -16.31 6.57
N GLN A 121 -8.63 -17.44 6.16
CA GLN A 121 -8.84 -18.00 4.82
C GLN A 121 -10.33 -18.28 4.58
N ILE A 122 -11.01 -18.91 5.55
CA ILE A 122 -12.45 -19.19 5.48
C ILE A 122 -13.27 -17.89 5.37
N ILE A 123 -12.98 -16.89 6.20
CA ILE A 123 -13.66 -15.58 6.18
C ILE A 123 -13.49 -14.88 4.84
N TYR A 124 -12.38 -15.14 4.13
CA TYR A 124 -12.12 -14.63 2.80
C TYR A 124 -12.54 -15.56 1.66
N GLY A 125 -13.30 -16.63 1.95
CA GLY A 125 -13.85 -17.55 0.95
C GLY A 125 -12.90 -18.65 0.49
N HIS A 126 -11.69 -18.72 1.06
CA HIS A 126 -10.68 -19.75 0.80
C HIS A 126 -10.88 -20.96 1.73
N PHE A 127 -12.00 -21.67 1.52
CA PHE A 127 -12.42 -22.75 2.42
C PHE A 127 -11.45 -23.93 2.44
N LYS A 128 -10.91 -24.33 1.28
CA LYS A 128 -9.99 -25.48 1.20
C LYS A 128 -8.70 -25.19 1.94
N GLU A 129 -8.14 -24.01 1.70
CA GLU A 129 -6.92 -23.53 2.34
C GLU A 129 -7.14 -23.43 3.84
N GLY A 130 -8.23 -22.81 4.28
CA GLY A 130 -8.57 -22.72 5.70
C GLY A 130 -8.78 -24.09 6.37
N PHE A 131 -9.40 -25.04 5.68
CA PHE A 131 -9.51 -26.41 6.17
C PHE A 131 -8.14 -27.07 6.33
N PHE A 132 -7.27 -27.01 5.32
CA PHE A 132 -5.93 -27.60 5.40
C PHE A 132 -5.07 -26.91 6.47
N SER A 133 -5.19 -25.59 6.60
CA SER A 133 -4.57 -24.82 7.67
C SER A 133 -4.96 -25.35 9.04
N PHE A 134 -6.26 -25.50 9.30
CA PHE A 134 -6.76 -26.07 10.56
C PHE A 134 -6.27 -27.51 10.75
N PHE A 135 -6.44 -28.35 9.72
CA PHE A 135 -6.10 -29.77 9.75
C PHE A 135 -4.63 -30.02 10.06
N TRP A 136 -3.70 -29.36 9.37
CA TRP A 136 -2.27 -29.58 9.60
C TRP A 136 -1.80 -29.06 10.96
N ASN A 137 -2.38 -27.95 11.44
CA ASN A 137 -2.11 -27.47 12.80
C ASN A 137 -2.64 -28.44 13.86
N ALA A 138 -3.90 -28.89 13.72
CA ALA A 138 -4.52 -29.82 14.64
C ALA A 138 -3.78 -31.17 14.65
N LEU A 139 -3.40 -31.69 13.48
CA LEU A 139 -2.68 -32.95 13.36
C LEU A 139 -1.29 -32.85 14.01
N SER A 140 -0.53 -31.79 13.70
CA SER A 140 0.83 -31.64 14.23
C SER A 140 0.86 -31.40 15.74
N ILE A 141 -0.04 -30.58 16.29
CA ILE A 141 -0.12 -30.39 17.75
C ILE A 141 -0.60 -31.67 18.46
N SER A 142 -1.55 -32.39 17.86
CA SER A 142 -2.04 -33.66 18.42
C SER A 142 -0.94 -34.71 18.46
N TYR A 143 -0.12 -34.79 17.40
CA TYR A 143 1.00 -35.72 17.32
C TYR A 143 2.12 -35.34 18.30
N PHE A 144 2.39 -34.05 18.49
CA PHE A 144 3.29 -33.58 19.54
C PHE A 144 2.81 -34.01 20.94
N ILE A 145 1.53 -33.77 21.27
CA ILE A 145 0.95 -34.17 22.56
C ILE A 145 1.01 -35.68 22.76
N PHE A 146 0.78 -36.47 21.71
CA PHE A 146 0.91 -37.92 21.73
C PHE A 146 2.33 -38.35 22.12
N ASN A 147 3.36 -37.82 21.45
CA ASN A 147 4.76 -38.14 21.77
C ASN A 147 5.14 -37.77 23.21
N ILE A 148 4.64 -36.64 23.72
CA ILE A 148 4.84 -36.25 25.13
C ILE A 148 4.19 -37.25 26.09
N LYS A 149 2.97 -37.72 25.81
CA LYS A 149 2.26 -38.70 26.65
C LYS A 149 2.97 -40.06 26.68
N GLU A 150 3.50 -40.49 25.54
CA GLU A 150 4.28 -41.73 25.41
C GLU A 150 5.73 -41.59 25.94
N LYS A 151 6.12 -40.42 26.45
CA LYS A 151 7.49 -40.10 26.88
C LYS A 151 8.53 -40.24 25.75
N ASP A 152 8.09 -40.20 24.50
CA ASP A 152 8.98 -40.11 23.34
C ASP A 152 9.43 -38.67 23.13
N TYR A 153 10.41 -38.26 23.92
CA TYR A 153 10.95 -36.90 23.85
C TYR A 153 11.71 -36.63 22.55
N PHE A 154 12.27 -37.65 21.91
CA PHE A 154 12.92 -37.50 20.61
C PHE A 154 11.89 -37.23 19.52
N GLY A 155 10.77 -37.98 19.47
CA GLY A 155 9.66 -37.68 18.58
C GLY A 155 9.02 -36.31 18.85
N ALA A 156 8.85 -35.96 20.13
CA ALA A 156 8.35 -34.64 20.53
C ALA A 156 9.25 -33.49 20.04
N LEU A 157 10.57 -33.68 20.09
CA LEU A 157 11.57 -32.71 19.61
C LEU A 157 11.40 -32.38 18.12
N PHE A 158 10.99 -33.34 17.28
CA PHE A 158 10.76 -33.10 15.86
C PHE A 158 9.36 -32.60 15.53
N THR A 159 8.36 -32.98 16.33
CA THR A 159 6.95 -32.68 16.05
C THR A 159 6.52 -31.30 16.51
N PHE A 160 7.13 -30.77 17.58
CA PHE A 160 6.86 -29.41 18.02
C PHE A 160 7.28 -28.33 17.01
N PRO A 161 8.52 -28.35 16.45
CA PRO A 161 8.90 -27.42 15.39
C PRO A 161 8.04 -27.54 14.13
N LEU A 162 7.55 -28.75 13.83
CA LEU A 162 6.63 -28.97 12.72
C LEU A 162 5.30 -28.25 12.96
N PHE A 163 4.75 -28.31 14.17
CA PHE A 163 3.59 -27.51 14.56
C PHE A 163 3.87 -26.01 14.44
N LEU A 164 4.97 -25.52 15.01
CA LEU A 164 5.34 -24.10 14.92
C LEU A 164 5.43 -23.62 13.48
N ARG A 165 6.04 -24.41 12.59
CA ARG A 165 6.15 -24.08 11.17
C ARG A 165 4.77 -23.89 10.52
N PHE A 166 3.83 -24.80 10.77
CA PHE A 166 2.48 -24.66 10.22
C PHE A 166 1.72 -23.50 10.88
N TYR A 167 1.84 -23.31 12.19
CA TYR A 167 1.16 -22.27 12.94
C TYR A 167 1.62 -20.87 12.52
N GLU A 168 2.93 -20.63 12.48
CA GLU A 168 3.51 -19.35 12.06
C GLU A 168 3.24 -19.06 10.58
N GLY A 169 3.36 -20.07 9.71
CA GLY A 169 3.02 -19.92 8.29
C GLY A 169 1.57 -19.48 8.09
N ASN A 170 0.66 -20.03 8.89
CA ASN A 170 -0.76 -19.65 8.86
C ASN A 170 -1.01 -18.22 9.35
N ILE A 171 -0.35 -17.81 10.44
CA ILE A 171 -0.45 -16.43 10.93
C ILE A 171 0.13 -15.44 9.91
N LYS A 172 1.25 -15.77 9.27
CA LYS A 172 1.85 -14.93 8.24
C LYS A 172 0.90 -14.74 7.06
N MET A 173 0.33 -15.84 6.56
CA MET A 173 -0.68 -15.80 5.49
C MET A 173 -1.90 -14.96 5.89
N ALA A 174 -2.42 -15.15 7.10
CA ALA A 174 -3.54 -14.36 7.61
C ALA A 174 -3.21 -12.86 7.61
N LYS A 175 -2.03 -12.46 8.13
CA LYS A 175 -1.58 -11.06 8.12
C LYS A 175 -1.50 -10.49 6.71
N GLU A 176 -0.99 -11.25 5.74
CA GLU A 176 -0.87 -10.81 4.35
C GLU A 176 -2.25 -10.60 3.71
N MET A 177 -3.19 -11.53 3.92
CA MET A 177 -4.56 -11.40 3.42
C MET A 177 -5.29 -10.18 4.02
N GLU A 178 -5.18 -9.99 5.34
CA GLU A 178 -5.74 -8.82 6.03
C GLU A 178 -5.17 -7.52 5.47
N ARG A 179 -3.84 -7.43 5.33
CA ARG A 179 -3.16 -6.23 4.81
C ARG A 179 -3.61 -5.91 3.39
N LYS A 180 -3.66 -6.92 2.52
CA LYS A 180 -4.09 -6.73 1.12
C LYS A 180 -5.52 -6.21 1.05
N ARG A 181 -6.44 -6.80 1.83
CA ARG A 181 -7.85 -6.37 1.87
C ARG A 181 -7.99 -4.97 2.48
N ALA A 182 -7.29 -4.68 3.57
CA ALA A 182 -7.30 -3.38 4.22
C ALA A 182 -6.79 -2.28 3.27
N TYR A 183 -5.68 -2.53 2.57
CA TYR A 183 -5.14 -1.60 1.57
C TYR A 183 -6.10 -1.36 0.41
N GLN A 184 -6.74 -2.41 -0.12
CA GLN A 184 -7.73 -2.25 -1.20
C GLN A 184 -8.93 -1.40 -0.76
N LYS A 185 -9.45 -1.64 0.45
CA LYS A 185 -10.54 -0.85 1.01
C LYS A 185 -10.12 0.60 1.26
N PHE A 186 -8.94 0.80 1.83
CA PHE A 186 -8.35 2.12 2.06
C PHE A 186 -8.19 2.89 0.76
N LYS A 187 -7.54 2.29 -0.25
CA LYS A 187 -7.34 2.91 -1.56
C LYS A 187 -8.67 3.31 -2.20
N SER A 188 -9.67 2.41 -2.17
CA SER A 188 -11.01 2.73 -2.69
C SER A 188 -11.65 3.94 -2.00
N LYS A 189 -11.50 4.05 -0.67
CA LYS A 189 -12.03 5.19 0.09
C LYS A 189 -11.27 6.48 -0.16
N ILE A 190 -9.94 6.40 -0.32
CA ILE A 190 -9.10 7.53 -0.71
C ILE A 190 -9.49 8.02 -2.10
N ASP A 191 -9.58 7.11 -3.07
CA ASP A 191 -10.02 7.45 -4.43
C ASP A 191 -11.42 8.10 -4.39
N GLU A 192 -12.37 7.58 -3.61
CA GLU A 192 -13.69 8.19 -3.44
C GLU A 192 -13.64 9.57 -2.75
N TYR A 193 -12.77 9.75 -1.76
CA TYR A 193 -12.63 11.01 -1.03
C TYR A 193 -12.12 12.14 -1.93
N PHE A 194 -11.13 11.87 -2.79
CA PHE A 194 -10.52 12.88 -3.65
C PHE A 194 -11.25 13.10 -4.99
N ASN A 195 -12.13 12.19 -5.41
CA ASN A 195 -12.91 12.33 -6.65
C ASN A 195 -14.32 12.92 -6.46
N ASN A 196 -14.75 13.22 -5.23
CA ASN A 196 -16.02 13.86 -4.89
C ASN A 196 -15.81 15.29 -4.39
#